data_AF-A0A0S7XQ95-F1
#
_entry.id   AF-A0A0S7XQ95-F1
#
_cell.length_a   1.000
_cell.length_b   1.000
_cell.length_c   1.000
_cell.angle_alpha   90.00
_cell.angle_beta   90.00
_cell.angle_gamma   90.00
#
_symmetry.space_group_name_H-M   'P 1'
#
loop_
_entity.id
_entity.type
_entity.pdbx_description
1 polymer ?
#
loop_
_entity_poly.entity_id
_entity_poly.type
_entity_poly.pdbx_seq_one_letter_code
_entity_poly.pdbx_strand_id
1 'polypeptide(L)'
;MSKVNCRSARAKLCAYIDEQLPAEHRAEIEGHLAGCAACAEELRRLRDSCALIRGLDRHAPPAGSWAAILRGVGSATQQTPHRRAWAPAAGLVVVMAGIALFVASQLWGPPPPRVAPFTTAHGGGTGTAPADPIPTPVNPASLNATWFVDEHSSTTMLPHTTLPGLPRTETARNFAKDEAAWLTQPAPQFLRGVAIDSMAVGQTASVDELVAYAQRAHLNLVVVDFNWVTYYWYRTKLSAVNELARRLGEAGIEVYAMYRPGRLGLKDHSHLPPQVDRDGKEDERNICFSYPEARQWVVAWGQQIFNNVRPLQGLLLHQPSFAPDACYCPVCREQFRWDTGKEIGDDEAAWLEWRAKVITNFVRGWAEEMKRTSPPLMVGVVVSAPPAAQSFGQDLDALSEHIDILSPVIAINPTAKDKEIDPDLVRSAGDLLQPYRGRVRLLADLRVYFGESTYNSTDDVVNAIVGTRAGFDGFFLWGFDLFGSPSRYDRERVADAIRELSPAIKVIGEPGLSSD
;
A
#
# COMPACT_ATOMS: atom_id res chain seq x y z
N MET A 1 2.64 38.34 -12.79
CA MET A 1 1.59 37.69 -13.60
C MET A 1 2.16 36.41 -14.18
N SER A 2 1.94 35.26 -13.53
CA SER A 2 2.35 33.96 -14.07
C SER A 2 1.49 33.64 -15.29
N LYS A 3 2.10 33.57 -16.47
CA LYS A 3 1.41 33.16 -17.69
C LYS A 3 1.01 31.68 -17.55
N VAL A 4 -0.29 31.39 -17.53
CA VAL A 4 -0.80 30.03 -17.72
C VAL A 4 -0.22 29.46 -19.02
N ASN A 5 0.35 28.26 -18.96
CA ASN A 5 0.86 27.55 -20.14
C ASN A 5 -0.22 26.63 -20.73
N CYS A 6 -0.06 26.23 -21.99
CA CYS A 6 -1.06 25.42 -22.71
C CYS A 6 -1.39 24.09 -22.00
N ARG A 7 -0.41 23.47 -21.35
CA ARG A 7 -0.61 22.20 -20.63
C ARG A 7 -1.57 22.39 -19.46
N SER A 8 -1.32 23.41 -18.63
CA SER A 8 -2.19 23.74 -17.50
C SER A 8 -3.56 24.20 -17.97
N ALA A 9 -3.66 24.91 -19.10
CA ALA A 9 -4.94 25.34 -19.64
C ALA A 9 -5.80 24.15 -20.08
N ARG A 10 -5.22 23.21 -20.84
CA ARG A 10 -5.88 21.99 -21.32
C ARG A 10 -6.46 21.14 -20.19
N ALA A 11 -5.70 20.93 -19.12
CA ALA A 11 -6.13 20.16 -17.96
C ALA A 11 -7.38 20.75 -17.27
N LYS A 12 -7.65 22.06 -17.45
CA LYS A 12 -8.77 22.77 -16.82
C LYS A 12 -9.97 23.00 -17.75
N LEU A 13 -9.92 22.62 -19.04
CA LEU A 13 -10.98 22.93 -20.01
C LEU A 13 -12.32 22.24 -19.71
N CYS A 14 -12.33 20.99 -19.23
CA CYS A 14 -13.59 20.31 -18.88
C CYS A 14 -14.28 21.01 -17.70
N ALA A 15 -13.54 21.29 -16.63
CA ALA A 15 -14.06 22.04 -15.47
C ALA A 15 -14.51 23.46 -15.86
N TYR A 16 -13.86 24.10 -16.85
CA TYR A 16 -14.30 25.37 -17.41
C TYR A 16 -15.66 25.25 -18.14
N ILE A 17 -15.87 24.20 -18.93
CA ILE A 17 -17.14 23.92 -19.64
C ILE A 17 -18.28 23.64 -18.66
N ASP A 18 -18.00 22.90 -17.59
CA ASP A 18 -18.98 22.53 -16.56
C ASP A 18 -19.21 23.63 -15.51
N GLU A 19 -18.58 24.80 -15.70
CA GLU A 19 -18.66 25.96 -14.80
C GLU A 19 -18.14 25.70 -13.37
N GLN A 20 -17.28 24.70 -13.18
CA GLN A 20 -16.76 24.27 -11.87
C GLN A 20 -15.45 24.95 -11.45
N LEU A 21 -14.86 25.82 -12.29
CA LEU A 21 -13.66 26.55 -11.93
C LEU A 21 -13.97 27.76 -11.01
N PRO A 22 -13.17 28.00 -9.96
CA PRO A 22 -13.20 29.25 -9.21
C PRO A 22 -12.99 30.47 -10.12
N ALA A 23 -13.56 31.62 -9.75
CA ALA A 23 -13.56 32.84 -10.58
C ALA A 23 -12.14 33.29 -10.99
N GLU A 24 -11.17 33.18 -10.10
CA GLU A 24 -9.76 33.48 -10.37
C GLU A 24 -9.18 32.59 -11.47
N HIS A 25 -9.29 31.27 -11.33
CA HIS A 25 -8.84 30.31 -12.33
C HIS A 25 -9.60 30.45 -13.66
N ARG A 26 -10.88 30.83 -13.62
CA ARG A 26 -11.67 31.09 -14.82
C ARG A 26 -11.07 32.27 -15.61
N ALA A 27 -10.78 33.39 -14.95
CA ALA A 27 -10.19 34.57 -15.57
C ALA A 27 -8.80 34.28 -16.17
N GLU A 28 -7.97 33.48 -15.49
CA GLU A 28 -6.68 33.04 -16.00
C GLU A 28 -6.80 32.22 -17.29
N ILE A 29 -7.75 31.27 -17.32
CA ILE A 29 -8.03 30.44 -18.49
C ILE A 29 -8.56 31.29 -19.65
N GLU A 30 -9.46 32.23 -19.39
CA GLU A 30 -9.98 33.15 -20.39
C GLU A 30 -8.87 34.03 -21.00
N GLY A 31 -7.98 34.55 -20.17
CA GLY A 31 -6.79 35.28 -20.62
C GLY A 31 -5.88 34.43 -21.51
N HIS A 32 -5.67 33.15 -21.18
CA HIS A 32 -4.89 32.23 -22.02
C HIS A 32 -5.60 31.90 -23.34
N LEU A 33 -6.90 31.62 -23.29
CA LEU A 33 -7.70 31.28 -24.48
C LEU A 33 -7.76 32.44 -25.47
N ALA A 34 -7.78 33.68 -25.00
CA ALA A 34 -7.68 34.87 -25.84
C ALA A 34 -6.32 34.98 -26.58
N GLY A 35 -5.25 34.41 -26.01
CA GLY A 35 -3.89 34.48 -26.57
C GLY A 35 -3.40 33.21 -27.27
N CYS A 36 -4.13 32.10 -27.19
CA CYS A 36 -3.67 30.79 -27.67
C CYS A 36 -4.72 30.10 -28.56
N ALA A 37 -4.56 30.23 -29.88
CA ALA A 37 -5.47 29.64 -30.87
C ALA A 37 -5.63 28.12 -30.74
N ALA A 38 -4.56 27.40 -30.38
CA ALA A 38 -4.60 25.94 -30.21
C ALA A 38 -5.51 25.50 -29.05
N CYS A 39 -5.46 26.20 -27.91
CA CYS A 39 -6.32 25.91 -26.77
C CYS A 39 -7.77 26.37 -26.99
N ALA A 40 -7.98 27.47 -27.71
CA ALA A 40 -9.31 27.93 -28.10
C ALA A 40 -10.02 26.92 -29.03
N GLU A 41 -9.29 26.37 -30.01
CA GLU A 41 -9.80 25.34 -30.91
C GLU A 41 -10.14 24.03 -30.17
N GLU A 42 -9.32 23.62 -29.20
CA GLU A 42 -9.60 22.45 -28.36
C GLU A 42 -10.85 22.64 -27.49
N LEU A 43 -11.01 23.82 -26.88
CA LEU A 43 -12.23 24.18 -26.15
C LEU A 43 -13.47 24.12 -27.07
N ARG A 44 -13.36 24.59 -28.31
CA ARG A 44 -14.44 24.52 -29.30
C ARG A 44 -14.83 23.06 -29.59
N ARG A 45 -13.86 22.18 -29.85
CA ARG A 45 -14.11 20.73 -30.07
C ARG A 45 -14.77 20.05 -28.87
N LEU A 46 -14.36 20.39 -27.65
CA LEU A 46 -14.97 19.86 -26.44
C LEU A 46 -16.42 20.34 -26.30
N ARG A 47 -16.70 21.62 -26.55
CA ARG A 47 -18.07 22.17 -26.57
C ARG A 47 -18.94 21.52 -27.64
N ASP A 48 -18.42 21.31 -28.84
CA ASP A 48 -19.12 20.61 -29.93
C ASP A 48 -19.48 19.18 -29.51
N SER A 49 -18.54 18.47 -28.86
CA SER A 49 -18.77 17.12 -28.33
C SER A 49 -19.85 17.10 -27.25
N CYS A 50 -19.83 18.05 -26.31
CA CYS A 50 -20.88 18.20 -25.30
C CYS A 50 -22.24 18.53 -25.93
N ALA A 51 -22.28 19.34 -26.99
CA ALA A 51 -23.51 19.65 -27.71
C ALA A 51 -24.10 18.41 -28.40
N LEU A 52 -23.26 17.59 -29.04
CA LEU A 52 -23.68 16.31 -29.63
C LEU A 52 -24.30 15.39 -28.57
N ILE A 53 -23.65 15.23 -27.42
CA ILE A 53 -24.15 14.38 -26.32
C ILE A 53 -25.48 14.93 -25.77
N ARG A 54 -25.61 16.25 -25.61
CA ARG A 54 -26.86 16.88 -25.14
C ARG A 54 -28.01 16.75 -26.13
N GLY A 55 -27.69 16.61 -27.43
CA GLY A 55 -28.65 16.37 -28.50
C GLY A 55 -29.09 14.91 -28.65
N LEU A 56 -28.46 13.97 -27.93
CA LEU A 56 -28.94 12.59 -27.92
C LEU A 56 -30.27 12.49 -27.16
N ASP A 57 -31.21 11.73 -27.72
CA ASP A 57 -32.47 11.45 -27.06
C ASP A 57 -32.21 10.77 -25.71
N ARG A 58 -32.66 11.42 -24.64
CA ARG A 58 -32.66 10.84 -23.30
C ARG A 58 -33.78 9.82 -23.23
N HIS A 59 -33.49 8.58 -23.60
CA HIS A 59 -34.41 7.49 -23.34
C HIS A 59 -34.57 7.32 -21.83
N ALA A 60 -35.80 7.45 -21.35
CA ALA A 60 -36.12 7.02 -20.00
C ALA A 60 -35.75 5.53 -19.89
N PRO A 61 -35.02 5.11 -18.85
CA PRO A 61 -34.75 3.69 -18.66
C PRO A 61 -36.10 2.95 -18.58
N PRO A 62 -36.20 1.73 -19.14
CA PRO A 62 -37.45 0.96 -19.11
C PRO A 62 -38.05 0.92 -17.71
N ALA A 63 -39.39 1.02 -17.62
CA ALA A 63 -40.09 1.00 -16.34
C ALA A 63 -39.64 -0.21 -15.50
N GLY A 64 -39.21 0.06 -14.27
CA GLY A 64 -38.68 -0.97 -13.37
C GLY A 64 -37.18 -1.22 -13.44
N SER A 65 -36.42 -0.56 -14.33
CA SER A 65 -34.95 -0.65 -14.36
C SER A 65 -34.30 -0.22 -13.05
N TRP A 66 -34.76 0.89 -12.47
CA TRP A 66 -34.31 1.34 -11.15
C TRP A 66 -34.68 0.36 -10.04
N ALA A 67 -35.89 -0.22 -10.10
CA ALA A 67 -36.32 -1.23 -9.13
C ALA A 67 -35.51 -2.53 -9.29
N ALA A 68 -35.09 -2.90 -10.50
CA ALA A 68 -34.23 -4.05 -10.76
C ALA A 68 -32.80 -3.82 -10.26
N ILE A 69 -32.25 -2.62 -10.47
CA ILE A 69 -30.94 -2.22 -9.92
C ILE A 69 -31.00 -2.22 -8.38
N LEU A 70 -31.99 -1.56 -7.78
CA LEU A 70 -32.16 -1.51 -6.33
C LEU A 70 -32.44 -2.88 -5.72
N ARG A 71 -33.20 -3.75 -6.42
CA ARG A 71 -33.36 -5.16 -6.01
C ARG A 71 -32.05 -5.91 -6.09
N GLY A 72 -31.26 -5.76 -7.15
CA GLY A 72 -29.94 -6.40 -7.26
C GLY A 72 -28.96 -5.96 -6.17
N VAL A 73 -29.04 -4.68 -5.75
CA VAL A 73 -28.26 -4.13 -4.64
C VAL A 73 -28.76 -4.66 -3.28
N GLY A 74 -30.08 -4.85 -3.10
CA GLY A 74 -30.67 -5.31 -1.84
C GLY A 74 -30.80 -6.83 -1.66
N SER A 75 -30.85 -7.62 -2.74
CA SER A 75 -30.95 -9.08 -2.68
C SER A 75 -29.61 -9.79 -2.54
N ALA A 76 -28.49 -9.06 -2.68
CA ALA A 76 -27.17 -9.57 -2.33
C ALA A 76 -26.98 -9.80 -0.82
N THR A 77 -27.86 -9.24 0.02
CA THR A 77 -27.79 -9.33 1.49
C THR A 77 -28.71 -10.37 2.14
N GLN A 78 -29.46 -11.17 1.36
CA GLN A 78 -30.32 -12.23 1.92
C GLN A 78 -30.12 -13.55 1.19
N GLN A 79 -29.02 -14.26 1.49
CA GLN A 79 -28.95 -15.68 1.20
C GLN A 79 -29.52 -16.46 2.39
N THR A 80 -30.61 -17.17 2.13
CA THR A 80 -31.24 -18.11 3.06
C THR A 80 -30.36 -19.35 3.25
N PRO A 81 -30.39 -20.00 4.43
CA PRO A 81 -29.59 -21.19 4.69
C PRO A 81 -30.13 -22.37 3.86
N HIS A 82 -29.38 -22.76 2.83
CA HIS A 82 -29.72 -23.93 2.03
C HIS A 82 -29.55 -25.22 2.85
N ARG A 83 -30.68 -25.78 3.28
CA ARG A 83 -30.75 -27.16 3.77
C ARG A 83 -30.31 -28.12 2.66
N ARG A 84 -29.20 -28.83 2.90
CA ARG A 84 -28.79 -30.01 2.15
C ARG A 84 -29.90 -31.07 2.19
N ALA A 85 -30.47 -31.38 1.03
CA ALA A 85 -31.19 -32.62 0.80
C ALA A 85 -30.79 -33.15 -0.58
N TRP A 86 -30.34 -34.41 -0.59
CA TRP A 86 -29.84 -35.12 -1.74
C TRP A 86 -30.96 -35.50 -2.71
N ALA A 87 -30.71 -35.34 -4.01
CA ALA A 87 -31.33 -36.16 -5.06
C ALA A 87 -30.39 -36.19 -6.29
N PRO A 88 -29.82 -37.34 -6.67
CA PRO A 88 -28.94 -37.43 -7.84
C PRO A 88 -29.73 -37.75 -9.13
N ALA A 89 -29.07 -37.45 -10.27
CA ALA A 89 -29.19 -38.13 -11.56
C ALA A 89 -30.30 -37.76 -12.58
N ALA A 90 -30.90 -36.56 -12.54
CA ALA A 90 -31.71 -36.05 -13.68
C ALA A 90 -31.12 -34.80 -14.38
N GLY A 91 -30.13 -34.12 -13.77
CA GLY A 91 -29.62 -32.83 -14.28
C GLY A 91 -28.60 -32.93 -15.42
N LEU A 92 -27.92 -34.07 -15.60
CA LEU A 92 -26.78 -34.14 -16.51
C LEU A 92 -27.17 -34.06 -18.00
N VAL A 93 -28.37 -34.52 -18.36
CA VAL A 93 -28.83 -34.50 -19.77
C VAL A 93 -29.22 -33.08 -20.22
N VAL A 94 -29.80 -32.27 -19.32
CA VAL A 94 -30.18 -30.88 -19.63
C VAL A 94 -28.94 -29.98 -19.74
N VAL A 95 -27.92 -30.22 -18.91
CA VAL A 95 -26.67 -29.45 -18.94
C VAL A 95 -25.88 -29.75 -20.23
N MET A 96 -25.79 -31.01 -20.66
CA MET A 96 -25.08 -31.35 -21.89
C MET A 96 -25.78 -30.82 -23.15
N ALA A 97 -27.12 -30.85 -23.19
CA ALA A 97 -27.89 -30.23 -24.28
C ALA A 97 -27.73 -28.70 -24.31
N GLY A 98 -27.70 -28.05 -23.14
CA GLY A 98 -27.43 -26.62 -23.02
C GLY A 98 -26.03 -26.22 -23.46
N ILE A 99 -25.01 -27.01 -23.13
CA ILE A 99 -23.62 -26.77 -23.56
C ILE A 99 -23.47 -26.95 -25.07
N ALA A 100 -24.10 -27.96 -25.67
CA ALA A 100 -24.07 -28.16 -27.11
C ALA A 100 -24.73 -27.00 -27.88
N LEU A 101 -25.86 -26.48 -27.39
CA LEU A 101 -26.55 -25.31 -27.94
C LEU A 101 -25.73 -24.01 -27.76
N PHE A 102 -25.03 -23.87 -26.63
CA PHE A 102 -24.16 -22.73 -26.36
C PHE A 102 -22.91 -22.75 -27.24
N VAL A 103 -22.27 -23.91 -27.44
CA VAL A 103 -21.11 -24.03 -28.33
C VAL A 103 -21.51 -23.80 -29.80
N ALA A 104 -22.68 -24.28 -30.22
CA ALA A 104 -23.21 -24.03 -31.55
C ALA A 104 -23.53 -22.53 -31.79
N SER A 105 -23.98 -21.80 -30.77
CA SER A 105 -24.27 -20.36 -30.89
C SER A 105 -23.00 -19.49 -30.95
N GLN A 106 -21.89 -19.96 -30.37
CA GLN A 106 -20.58 -19.28 -30.47
C GLN A 106 -19.90 -19.46 -31.83
N LEU A 107 -20.20 -20.54 -32.55
CA LEU A 107 -19.58 -20.81 -33.85
C LEU A 107 -20.29 -20.14 -35.04
N TRP A 108 -21.56 -19.74 -34.90
CA TRP A 108 -22.38 -19.14 -35.97
C TRP A 108 -23.00 -17.77 -35.65
N GLY A 109 -22.64 -17.15 -34.51
CA GLY A 109 -23.07 -15.80 -34.18
C GLY A 109 -22.31 -14.70 -34.94
N PRO A 110 -22.96 -13.58 -35.33
CA PRO A 110 -22.25 -12.42 -35.87
C PRO A 110 -21.26 -11.86 -34.82
N PRO A 111 -20.12 -11.29 -35.25
CA PRO A 111 -19.12 -10.77 -34.32
C PRO A 111 -19.71 -9.70 -33.40
N PRO A 112 -19.38 -9.69 -32.09
CA PRO A 112 -19.91 -8.71 -31.16
C PRO A 112 -19.43 -7.30 -31.54
N PRO A 113 -20.29 -6.27 -31.38
CA PRO A 113 -19.86 -4.89 -31.55
C PRO A 113 -18.78 -4.54 -30.53
N ARG A 114 -17.74 -3.83 -30.99
CA ARG A 114 -16.66 -3.32 -30.14
C ARG A 114 -17.23 -2.37 -29.08
N VAL A 115 -17.10 -2.76 -27.81
CA VAL A 115 -17.43 -1.91 -26.66
C VAL A 115 -16.19 -1.11 -26.26
N ALA A 116 -16.32 0.22 -26.24
CA ALA A 116 -15.31 1.16 -25.76
C ALA A 116 -15.24 1.19 -24.21
N PRO A 117 -14.09 1.54 -23.62
CA PRO A 117 -13.87 1.42 -22.18
C PRO A 117 -14.72 2.38 -21.34
N PHE A 118 -15.23 1.85 -20.23
CA PHE A 118 -15.95 2.59 -19.18
C PHE A 118 -15.03 3.56 -18.44
N THR A 119 -15.48 4.80 -18.23
CA THR A 119 -14.85 5.76 -17.31
C THR A 119 -15.79 5.99 -16.13
N THR A 120 -15.26 5.84 -14.92
CA THR A 120 -15.94 5.95 -13.63
C THR A 120 -16.35 7.38 -13.31
N ALA A 121 -17.58 7.55 -12.81
CA ALA A 121 -18.09 8.80 -12.26
C ALA A 121 -17.77 8.89 -10.77
N HIS A 122 -17.19 10.00 -10.30
CA HIS A 122 -17.16 10.40 -8.89
C HIS A 122 -17.64 11.85 -8.78
N GLY A 123 -18.67 12.07 -7.95
CA GLY A 123 -19.27 13.37 -7.70
C GLY A 123 -18.79 14.00 -6.40
N GLY A 124 -18.72 15.33 -6.42
CA GLY A 124 -19.40 16.19 -5.43
C GLY A 124 -18.73 16.51 -4.08
N GLY A 125 -17.91 17.58 -4.06
CA GLY A 125 -18.10 18.74 -3.16
C GLY A 125 -17.51 18.74 -1.73
N THR A 126 -16.75 19.78 -1.39
CA THR A 126 -17.03 20.77 -0.31
C THR A 126 -15.86 21.77 -0.14
N GLY A 127 -16.16 22.93 0.44
CA GLY A 127 -15.34 24.16 0.44
C GLY A 127 -13.92 24.05 1.01
N THR A 128 -13.01 24.80 0.41
CA THR A 128 -11.58 24.83 0.75
C THR A 128 -11.32 25.75 1.95
N ALA A 129 -10.97 25.13 3.08
CA ALA A 129 -10.10 25.73 4.08
C ALA A 129 -8.74 26.12 3.44
N PRO A 130 -8.01 27.13 3.97
CA PRO A 130 -6.70 27.52 3.45
C PRO A 130 -5.74 26.31 3.46
N ALA A 131 -5.03 26.10 2.35
CA ALA A 131 -4.09 25.01 2.21
C ALA A 131 -2.88 25.23 3.14
N ASP A 132 -2.44 24.16 3.82
CA ASP A 132 -1.20 24.19 4.60
C ASP A 132 -0.03 24.54 3.67
N PRO A 133 0.96 25.34 4.14
CA PRO A 133 2.19 25.56 3.39
C PRO A 133 2.89 24.20 3.22
N ILE A 134 2.91 23.73 1.98
CA ILE A 134 3.50 22.43 1.65
C ILE A 134 5.02 22.52 1.82
N PRO A 135 5.65 21.67 2.66
CA PRO A 135 7.09 21.54 2.66
C PRO A 135 7.55 21.06 1.28
N THR A 136 8.37 21.87 0.60
CA THR A 136 8.98 21.42 -0.66
C THR A 136 9.81 20.17 -0.38
N PRO A 137 9.72 19.11 -1.20
CA PRO A 137 10.58 17.96 -1.06
C PRO A 137 12.03 18.42 -1.09
N VAL A 138 12.81 17.90 -0.14
CA VAL A 138 14.25 18.13 -0.14
C VAL A 138 14.79 17.56 -1.45
N ASN A 139 15.49 18.39 -2.24
CA ASN A 139 16.15 17.91 -3.45
C ASN A 139 17.14 16.81 -3.05
N PRO A 140 17.00 15.56 -3.56
CA PRO A 140 17.92 14.48 -3.21
C PRO A 140 19.39 14.85 -3.45
N ALA A 141 19.66 15.68 -4.47
CA ALA A 141 21.01 16.17 -4.78
C ALA A 141 21.62 17.09 -3.70
N SER A 142 20.83 17.57 -2.74
CA SER A 142 21.31 18.35 -1.59
C SER A 142 21.68 17.49 -0.38
N LEU A 143 21.32 16.20 -0.40
CA LEU A 143 21.76 15.25 0.62
C LEU A 143 23.17 14.78 0.23
N ASN A 144 24.18 15.19 0.99
CA ASN A 144 25.56 14.68 0.89
C ASN A 144 25.60 13.21 1.35
N ALA A 145 25.10 12.30 0.53
CA ALA A 145 25.12 10.87 0.79
C ALA A 145 26.35 10.25 0.10
N THR A 146 27.54 10.45 0.67
CA THR A 146 28.78 9.74 0.29
C THR A 146 28.75 8.24 0.63
N TRP A 147 27.63 7.73 1.15
CA TRP A 147 27.51 6.40 1.74
C TRP A 147 27.10 5.29 0.75
N PHE A 148 26.61 5.66 -0.44
CA PHE A 148 26.35 4.71 -1.55
C PHE A 148 27.50 4.65 -2.55
N VAL A 149 28.66 5.21 -2.19
CA VAL A 149 29.89 4.88 -2.90
C VAL A 149 30.12 3.40 -2.62
N ASP A 150 29.73 2.53 -3.57
CA ASP A 150 30.18 1.15 -3.59
C ASP A 150 31.67 1.19 -3.24
N GLU A 151 32.10 0.36 -2.28
CA GLU A 151 33.51 0.14 -1.89
C GLU A 151 34.45 -0.16 -3.09
N HIS A 152 33.92 -0.16 -4.31
CA HIS A 152 34.51 -0.59 -5.55
C HIS A 152 34.79 0.58 -6.52
N SER A 153 34.35 1.82 -6.24
CA SER A 153 34.49 2.94 -7.19
C SER A 153 35.73 3.82 -6.99
N SER A 154 36.66 3.45 -6.12
CA SER A 154 37.97 4.09 -6.05
C SER A 154 39.08 3.09 -5.70
N THR A 155 39.60 2.37 -6.69
CA THR A 155 40.90 1.71 -6.56
C THR A 155 41.65 1.69 -7.88
N THR A 156 42.65 2.57 -7.98
CA THR A 156 43.79 2.39 -8.88
C THR A 156 44.36 0.99 -8.66
N MET A 157 44.53 0.22 -9.73
CA MET A 157 45.03 -1.16 -9.71
C MET A 157 46.23 -1.34 -8.76
N LEU A 158 46.02 -2.07 -7.67
CA LEU A 158 47.09 -2.71 -6.91
C LEU A 158 46.92 -4.23 -7.00
N PRO A 159 48.01 -5.00 -7.05
CA PRO A 159 47.97 -6.43 -7.32
C PRO A 159 47.32 -7.22 -6.19
N HIS A 160 46.62 -8.28 -6.56
CA HIS A 160 45.93 -9.21 -5.68
C HIS A 160 46.83 -9.74 -4.55
N THR A 161 46.53 -9.33 -3.31
CA THR A 161 46.88 -10.08 -2.11
C THR A 161 45.63 -10.75 -1.55
N THR A 162 45.69 -12.07 -1.42
CA THR A 162 44.70 -12.94 -0.80
C THR A 162 44.46 -12.55 0.66
N LEU A 163 43.23 -12.17 1.00
CA LEU A 163 42.77 -12.01 2.39
C LEU A 163 42.48 -13.39 3.01
N PRO A 164 42.94 -13.69 4.24
CA PRO A 164 42.55 -14.90 4.95
C PRO A 164 41.13 -14.77 5.48
N GLY A 165 40.39 -15.89 5.46
CA GLY A 165 38.98 -15.96 5.83
C GLY A 165 38.67 -15.44 7.23
N LEU A 166 37.67 -14.56 7.31
CA LEU A 166 37.05 -14.15 8.56
C LEU A 166 36.21 -15.31 9.13
N PRO A 167 36.33 -15.63 10.42
CA PRO A 167 35.57 -16.71 11.03
C PRO A 167 34.11 -16.28 11.29
N ARG A 168 33.15 -17.04 10.74
CA ARG A 168 31.70 -16.93 10.96
C ARG A 168 31.23 -16.99 12.44
N THR A 169 32.13 -17.22 13.39
CA THR A 169 31.79 -17.54 14.78
C THR A 169 31.71 -16.34 15.72
N GLU A 170 32.22 -15.16 15.33
CA GLU A 170 32.25 -14.00 16.22
C GLU A 170 30.91 -13.24 16.26
N THR A 171 30.19 -13.18 15.12
CA THR A 171 28.84 -12.60 15.02
C THR A 171 27.81 -13.39 15.85
N ALA A 172 27.87 -14.72 15.82
CA ALA A 172 26.98 -15.59 16.59
C ALA A 172 27.19 -15.44 18.13
N ARG A 173 28.40 -15.08 18.56
CA ARG A 173 28.75 -14.96 19.98
C ARG A 173 28.30 -13.62 20.59
N ASN A 174 28.19 -12.57 19.78
CA ASN A 174 27.59 -11.29 20.20
C ASN A 174 26.06 -11.40 20.32
N PHE A 175 25.41 -12.17 19.43
CA PHE A 175 23.96 -12.42 19.50
C PHE A 175 23.51 -13.07 20.82
N ALA A 176 24.27 -14.05 21.32
CA ALA A 176 23.95 -14.75 22.58
C ALA A 176 24.05 -13.86 23.83
N LYS A 177 24.85 -12.78 23.80
CA LYS A 177 24.92 -11.81 24.91
C LYS A 177 23.74 -10.83 24.89
N ASP A 178 23.27 -10.46 23.70
CA ASP A 178 22.10 -9.59 23.54
C ASP A 178 20.78 -10.34 23.77
N GLU A 179 20.74 -11.65 23.50
CA GLU A 179 19.59 -12.52 23.79
C GLU A 179 19.21 -12.50 25.28
N ALA A 180 20.18 -12.52 26.19
CA ALA A 180 19.94 -12.44 27.63
C ALA A 180 19.37 -11.08 28.08
N ALA A 181 19.78 -9.98 27.43
CA ALA A 181 19.22 -8.66 27.69
C ALA A 181 17.80 -8.53 27.13
N TRP A 182 17.54 -9.11 25.95
CA TRP A 182 16.24 -9.10 25.29
C TRP A 182 15.19 -9.91 26.06
N LEU A 183 15.57 -11.09 26.59
CA LEU A 183 14.70 -11.96 27.40
C LEU A 183 14.27 -11.35 28.75
N THR A 184 14.94 -10.28 29.23
CA THR A 184 14.57 -9.59 30.47
C THR A 184 13.59 -8.45 30.27
N GLN A 185 13.28 -8.06 29.03
CA GLN A 185 12.26 -7.06 28.76
C GLN A 185 10.87 -7.68 29.00
N PRO A 186 9.90 -6.90 29.55
CA PRO A 186 8.52 -7.36 29.62
C PRO A 186 8.09 -7.82 28.24
N ALA A 187 7.40 -8.96 28.18
CA ALA A 187 6.97 -9.55 26.92
C ALA A 187 6.37 -8.47 26.02
N PRO A 188 6.83 -8.35 24.75
CA PRO A 188 6.41 -7.27 23.89
C PRO A 188 4.89 -7.25 23.82
N GLN A 189 4.30 -6.08 24.08
CA GLN A 189 2.86 -5.90 24.03
C GLN A 189 2.35 -6.30 22.64
N PHE A 190 1.29 -7.10 22.58
CA PHE A 190 0.65 -7.46 21.33
C PHE A 190 0.09 -6.22 20.64
N LEU A 191 0.59 -5.88 19.45
CA LEU A 191 0.20 -4.68 18.70
C LEU A 191 -1.14 -4.90 17.98
N ARG A 192 -2.06 -3.96 18.15
CA ARG A 192 -3.41 -3.94 17.60
C ARG A 192 -3.60 -2.60 16.94
N GLY A 193 -3.60 -2.59 15.62
CA GLY A 193 -3.67 -1.34 14.90
C GLY A 193 -4.54 -1.32 13.67
N VAL A 194 -4.62 -0.13 13.11
CA VAL A 194 -5.23 0.16 11.80
C VAL A 194 -4.29 1.09 11.04
N ALA A 195 -4.23 0.91 9.73
CA ALA A 195 -3.57 1.84 8.84
C ALA A 195 -4.59 2.82 8.27
N ILE A 196 -4.29 4.11 8.36
CA ILE A 196 -5.15 5.22 7.98
C ILE A 196 -4.48 5.95 6.83
N ASP A 197 -5.18 6.07 5.70
CA ASP A 197 -4.74 6.86 4.56
C ASP A 197 -4.46 8.31 5.01
N SER A 198 -3.22 8.78 4.82
CA SER A 198 -2.82 10.12 5.24
C SER A 198 -3.67 11.24 4.62
N MET A 199 -4.23 11.05 3.42
CA MET A 199 -5.15 12.02 2.81
C MET A 199 -6.52 12.03 3.48
N ALA A 200 -6.96 10.93 4.10
CA ALA A 200 -8.25 10.89 4.78
C ALA A 200 -8.27 11.78 6.03
N VAL A 201 -7.13 11.94 6.70
CA VAL A 201 -7.00 12.68 7.95
C VAL A 201 -7.28 14.17 7.73
N GLY A 202 -8.33 14.67 8.38
CA GLY A 202 -8.81 16.05 8.26
C GLY A 202 -9.53 16.36 6.94
N GLN A 203 -9.80 15.36 6.10
CA GLN A 203 -10.56 15.53 4.85
C GLN A 203 -11.85 14.74 4.87
N THR A 204 -11.74 13.41 4.88
CA THR A 204 -12.89 12.50 4.92
C THR A 204 -13.14 11.95 6.32
N ALA A 205 -12.16 12.06 7.21
CA ALA A 205 -12.28 11.71 8.62
C ALA A 205 -11.69 12.82 9.49
N SER A 206 -12.43 13.30 10.48
CA SER A 206 -11.89 14.27 11.44
C SER A 206 -10.91 13.59 12.40
N VAL A 207 -10.00 14.37 12.99
CA VAL A 207 -9.07 13.86 14.01
C VAL A 207 -9.84 13.30 15.21
N ASP A 208 -10.93 13.95 15.62
CA ASP A 208 -11.78 13.50 16.73
C ASP A 208 -12.37 12.12 16.49
N GLU A 209 -12.92 11.87 15.30
CA GLU A 209 -13.48 10.56 14.95
C GLU A 209 -12.42 9.45 14.95
N LEU A 210 -11.22 9.74 14.42
CA LEU A 210 -10.11 8.80 14.37
C LEU A 210 -9.60 8.45 15.77
N VAL A 211 -9.43 9.44 16.64
CA VAL A 211 -9.02 9.25 18.05
C VAL A 211 -10.09 8.47 18.82
N ALA A 212 -11.36 8.85 18.67
CA ALA A 212 -12.47 8.18 19.34
C ALA A 212 -12.59 6.71 18.91
N TYR A 213 -12.41 6.42 17.61
CA TYR A 213 -12.38 5.04 17.11
C TYR A 213 -11.22 4.26 17.72
N ALA A 214 -10.00 4.83 17.71
CA ALA A 214 -8.81 4.16 18.22
C ALA A 214 -8.94 3.80 19.70
N GLN A 215 -9.45 4.74 20.52
CA GLN A 215 -9.71 4.51 21.93
C GLN A 215 -10.80 3.45 22.14
N ARG A 216 -11.92 3.55 21.42
CA ARG A 216 -13.04 2.61 21.55
C ARG A 216 -12.68 1.19 21.17
N ALA A 217 -11.84 1.00 20.16
CA ALA A 217 -11.35 -0.31 19.72
C ALA A 217 -10.14 -0.82 20.53
N HIS A 218 -9.65 -0.06 21.52
CA HIS A 218 -8.46 -0.37 22.32
C HIS A 218 -7.21 -0.62 21.45
N LEU A 219 -7.06 0.20 20.40
CA LEU A 219 -5.86 0.20 19.59
C LEU A 219 -4.68 0.68 20.44
N ASN A 220 -3.51 0.10 20.19
CA ASN A 220 -2.24 0.58 20.74
C ASN A 220 -1.24 0.91 19.61
N LEU A 221 -1.68 0.81 18.35
CA LEU A 221 -0.92 1.18 17.17
C LEU A 221 -1.85 1.86 16.15
N VAL A 222 -1.40 2.96 15.55
CA VAL A 222 -1.99 3.53 14.34
C VAL A 222 -0.86 3.74 13.33
N VAL A 223 -1.08 3.30 12.10
CA VAL A 223 -0.13 3.49 11.00
C VAL A 223 -0.68 4.56 10.07
N VAL A 224 -0.01 5.70 9.92
CA VAL A 224 -0.35 6.72 8.94
C VAL A 224 0.25 6.32 7.60
N ASP A 225 -0.61 5.96 6.64
CA ASP A 225 -0.21 5.45 5.34
C ASP A 225 -0.06 6.58 4.30
N PHE A 226 1.19 6.84 3.93
CA PHE A 226 1.59 7.64 2.78
C PHE A 226 1.79 6.73 1.56
N ASN A 227 0.75 5.96 1.22
CA ASN A 227 0.74 5.12 0.04
C ASN A 227 1.12 5.97 -1.17
N TRP A 228 1.96 5.47 -2.08
CA TRP A 228 2.46 6.27 -3.22
C TRP A 228 2.87 7.69 -2.80
N VAL A 229 3.92 7.81 -2.00
CA VAL A 229 4.28 9.04 -1.29
C VAL A 229 4.24 10.29 -2.16
N THR A 230 4.65 10.20 -3.43
CA THR A 230 4.60 11.28 -4.42
C THR A 230 3.20 11.82 -4.70
N TYR A 231 2.18 10.98 -4.70
CA TYR A 231 0.79 11.38 -4.94
C TYR A 231 0.14 11.91 -3.67
N TYR A 232 0.40 11.27 -2.53
CA TYR A 232 -0.30 11.53 -1.28
C TYR A 232 0.25 12.75 -0.56
N TRP A 233 1.57 12.93 -0.57
CA TRP A 233 2.25 13.98 0.22
C TRP A 233 1.65 15.37 0.04
N TYR A 234 1.43 15.80 -1.20
CA TYR A 234 0.91 17.12 -1.53
C TYR A 234 -0.59 17.30 -1.24
N ARG A 235 -1.29 16.20 -1.01
CA ARG A 235 -2.74 16.18 -0.74
C ARG A 235 -3.01 16.02 0.75
N THR A 236 -2.06 15.50 1.50
CA THR A 236 -2.16 15.30 2.95
C THR A 236 -2.18 16.65 3.69
N LYS A 237 -3.16 16.83 4.58
CA LYS A 237 -3.17 17.94 5.53
C LYS A 237 -2.23 17.62 6.69
N LEU A 238 -0.95 17.95 6.54
CA LEU A 238 0.08 17.61 7.52
C LEU A 238 -0.23 18.18 8.92
N SER A 239 -0.91 19.32 9.02
CA SER A 239 -1.37 19.85 10.31
C SER A 239 -2.32 18.88 11.03
N ALA A 240 -3.29 18.31 10.30
CA ALA A 240 -4.24 17.34 10.84
C ALA A 240 -3.57 16.01 11.19
N VAL A 241 -2.61 15.55 10.38
CA VAL A 241 -1.83 14.34 10.67
C VAL A 241 -0.99 14.51 11.94
N ASN A 242 -0.32 15.66 12.12
CA ASN A 242 0.43 15.95 13.35
C ASN A 242 -0.48 16.03 14.57
N GLU A 243 -1.65 16.66 14.44
CA GLU A 243 -2.61 16.73 15.53
C GLU A 243 -3.15 15.34 15.92
N LEU A 244 -3.44 14.48 14.93
CA LEU A 244 -3.78 13.09 15.17
C LEU A 244 -2.65 12.35 15.91
N ALA A 245 -1.42 12.46 15.41
CA ALA A 245 -0.26 11.78 15.99
C ALA A 245 -0.03 12.20 17.45
N ARG A 246 -0.13 13.50 17.74
CA ARG A 246 -0.01 14.05 19.09
C ARG A 246 -1.07 13.48 20.03
N ARG A 247 -2.34 13.51 19.63
CA ARG A 247 -3.46 13.06 20.48
C ARG A 247 -3.45 11.55 20.72
N LEU A 248 -3.07 10.76 19.71
CA LEU A 248 -2.89 9.32 19.88
C LEU A 248 -1.73 9.02 20.84
N GLY A 249 -0.61 9.73 20.71
CA GLY A 249 0.51 9.63 21.64
C GLY A 249 0.14 9.99 23.08
N GLU A 250 -0.65 11.05 23.29
CA GLU A 250 -1.20 11.43 24.61
C GLU A 250 -2.12 10.34 25.20
N ALA A 251 -2.79 9.57 24.35
CA ALA A 251 -3.59 8.42 24.74
C ALA A 251 -2.78 7.13 24.92
N GLY A 252 -1.45 7.17 24.78
CA GLY A 252 -0.58 5.99 24.88
C GLY A 252 -0.68 5.03 23.69
N ILE A 253 -1.12 5.51 22.53
CA ILE A 253 -1.21 4.75 21.29
C ILE A 253 0.02 5.08 20.43
N GLU A 254 0.78 4.06 20.03
CA GLU A 254 1.94 4.25 19.14
C GLU A 254 1.49 4.71 17.76
N VAL A 255 2.24 5.64 17.16
CA VAL A 255 1.97 6.17 15.83
C VAL A 255 3.16 5.89 14.94
N TYR A 256 2.92 5.07 13.92
CA TYR A 256 3.89 4.77 12.89
C TYR A 256 3.50 5.47 11.60
N ALA A 257 4.47 5.68 10.71
CA ALA A 257 4.18 6.07 9.35
C ALA A 257 4.61 4.94 8.42
N MET A 258 3.88 4.74 7.34
CA MET A 258 4.20 3.79 6.30
C MET A 258 4.24 4.50 4.97
N TYR A 259 5.21 4.18 4.12
CA TYR A 259 5.30 4.79 2.80
C TYR A 259 5.82 3.83 1.75
N ARG A 260 5.28 3.96 0.54
CA ARG A 260 5.67 3.12 -0.60
C ARG A 260 6.59 3.89 -1.54
N PRO A 261 7.80 3.37 -1.83
CA PRO A 261 8.67 3.92 -2.85
C PRO A 261 8.14 3.58 -4.24
N GLY A 262 7.50 4.53 -4.91
CA GLY A 262 6.92 4.32 -6.24
C GLY A 262 6.63 5.62 -6.99
N ARG A 263 6.37 5.51 -8.30
CA ARG A 263 6.29 6.66 -9.23
C ARG A 263 4.86 7.06 -9.62
N LEU A 264 3.84 6.69 -8.85
CA LEU A 264 2.46 6.97 -9.26
C LEU A 264 2.18 8.47 -9.36
N GLY A 265 1.66 8.89 -10.51
CA GLY A 265 0.89 10.12 -10.67
C GLY A 265 1.67 11.42 -10.85
N LEU A 266 3.01 11.43 -10.88
CA LEU A 266 3.79 12.66 -11.10
C LEU A 266 4.82 12.50 -12.22
N LYS A 267 4.64 13.29 -13.29
CA LYS A 267 5.59 13.42 -14.40
C LYS A 267 6.96 13.97 -13.95
N ASP A 268 7.02 14.60 -12.78
CA ASP A 268 8.20 15.31 -12.28
C ASP A 268 9.26 14.36 -11.68
N HIS A 269 8.92 13.09 -11.48
CA HIS A 269 9.86 12.04 -11.06
C HIS A 269 10.28 11.11 -12.20
N SER A 270 10.18 11.58 -13.46
CA SER A 270 10.66 10.83 -14.64
C SER A 270 12.15 10.50 -14.60
N HIS A 271 12.93 11.19 -13.77
CA HIS A 271 14.34 10.91 -13.54
C HIS A 271 14.58 9.62 -12.75
N LEU A 272 13.58 9.11 -12.03
CA LEU A 272 13.73 7.87 -11.27
C LEU A 272 13.61 6.67 -12.22
N PRO A 273 14.59 5.77 -12.25
CA PRO A 273 14.63 4.67 -13.20
C PRO A 273 13.55 3.61 -12.92
N PRO A 274 12.76 3.21 -13.94
CA PRO A 274 11.80 2.11 -13.84
C PRO A 274 12.44 0.78 -13.51
N GLN A 275 11.63 -0.14 -13.01
CA GLN A 275 11.88 -1.54 -13.31
C GLN A 275 11.51 -1.84 -14.75
N VAL A 276 12.23 -2.76 -15.39
CA VAL A 276 12.01 -3.15 -16.78
C VAL A 276 11.78 -4.66 -16.80
N ASP A 277 10.72 -5.12 -17.44
CA ASP A 277 10.44 -6.55 -17.60
C ASP A 277 11.32 -7.19 -18.69
N ARG A 278 11.15 -8.50 -18.92
CA ARG A 278 11.95 -9.25 -19.88
C ARG A 278 11.81 -8.75 -21.32
N ASP A 279 10.66 -8.19 -21.66
CA ASP A 279 10.34 -7.67 -23.00
C ASP A 279 10.81 -6.22 -23.19
N GLY A 280 11.47 -5.64 -22.18
CA GLY A 280 11.94 -4.26 -22.22
C GLY A 280 10.85 -3.23 -21.87
N LYS A 281 9.69 -3.67 -21.40
CA LYS A 281 8.61 -2.76 -21.00
C LYS A 281 8.84 -2.26 -19.58
N GLU A 282 8.67 -0.95 -19.42
CA GLU A 282 8.84 -0.28 -18.14
C GLU A 282 7.63 -0.51 -17.22
N ASP A 283 7.91 -0.77 -15.95
CA ASP A 283 6.94 -0.71 -14.87
C ASP A 283 6.79 0.75 -14.41
N GLU A 284 5.67 1.36 -14.76
CA GLU A 284 5.36 2.75 -14.42
C GLU A 284 5.26 3.01 -12.91
N ARG A 285 5.10 1.96 -12.09
CA ARG A 285 4.86 2.07 -10.66
C ARG A 285 6.11 1.83 -9.83
N ASN A 286 6.89 0.80 -10.17
CA ASN A 286 8.03 0.38 -9.37
C ASN A 286 9.35 1.00 -9.87
N ILE A 287 10.21 1.38 -8.93
CA ILE A 287 11.56 1.91 -9.20
C ILE A 287 12.60 0.78 -9.14
N CYS A 288 13.69 0.93 -9.87
CA CYS A 288 14.79 -0.02 -9.82
C CYS A 288 15.77 0.31 -8.68
N PHE A 289 15.91 -0.60 -7.72
CA PHE A 289 16.79 -0.42 -6.55
C PHE A 289 18.28 -0.59 -6.85
N SER A 290 18.65 -1.05 -8.06
CA SER A 290 20.05 -1.09 -8.50
C SER A 290 20.64 0.31 -8.78
N TYR A 291 19.79 1.33 -8.91
CA TYR A 291 20.24 2.72 -9.10
C TYR A 291 20.45 3.41 -7.75
N PRO A 292 21.64 3.99 -7.48
CA PRO A 292 21.91 4.75 -6.26
C PRO A 292 20.93 5.90 -6.04
N GLU A 293 20.57 6.64 -7.08
CA GLU A 293 19.68 7.81 -6.99
C GLU A 293 18.28 7.41 -6.54
N ALA A 294 17.78 6.26 -7.00
CA ALA A 294 16.51 5.71 -6.56
C ALA A 294 16.56 5.38 -5.06
N ARG A 295 17.61 4.72 -4.59
CA ARG A 295 17.80 4.39 -3.16
C ARG A 295 17.88 5.64 -2.28
N GLN A 296 18.66 6.63 -2.69
CA GLN A 296 18.78 7.92 -1.99
C GLN A 296 17.44 8.65 -1.94
N TRP A 297 16.68 8.63 -3.03
CA TRP A 297 15.35 9.23 -3.09
C TRP A 297 14.38 8.57 -2.11
N VAL A 298 14.41 7.24 -1.95
CA VAL A 298 13.59 6.55 -0.94
C VAL A 298 13.97 6.96 0.48
N VAL A 299 15.27 7.00 0.78
CA VAL A 299 15.79 7.46 2.08
C VAL A 299 15.34 8.90 2.38
N ALA A 300 15.44 9.79 1.41
CA ALA A 300 15.05 11.19 1.54
C ALA A 300 13.56 11.33 1.93
N TRP A 301 12.67 10.52 1.34
CA TRP A 301 11.26 10.50 1.73
C TRP A 301 11.04 10.01 3.15
N GLY A 302 11.76 8.96 3.57
CA GLY A 302 11.72 8.49 4.96
C GLY A 302 12.09 9.60 5.95
N GLN A 303 13.17 10.33 5.68
CA GLN A 303 13.57 11.49 6.48
C GLN A 303 12.52 12.60 6.46
N GLN A 304 11.95 12.89 5.28
CA GLN A 304 10.94 13.94 5.14
C GLN A 304 9.67 13.61 5.94
N ILE A 305 9.16 12.39 5.85
CA ILE A 305 8.00 11.94 6.64
C ILE A 305 8.33 12.04 8.13
N PHE A 306 9.46 11.47 8.55
CA PHE A 306 9.88 11.53 9.95
C PHE A 306 9.93 12.97 10.45
N ASN A 307 10.57 13.89 9.73
CA ASN A 307 10.74 15.27 10.16
C ASN A 307 9.46 16.10 10.23
N ASN A 308 8.43 15.74 9.45
CA ASN A 308 7.18 16.51 9.35
C ASN A 308 5.99 15.85 10.06
N VAL A 309 6.10 14.60 10.50
CA VAL A 309 5.08 13.89 11.28
C VAL A 309 5.62 13.62 12.68
N ARG A 310 5.07 14.31 13.68
CA ARG A 310 5.53 14.28 15.06
C ARG A 310 4.35 14.22 16.04
N PRO A 311 4.46 13.45 17.13
CA PRO A 311 5.50 12.46 17.41
C PRO A 311 5.34 11.22 16.51
N LEU A 312 6.45 10.53 16.22
CA LEU A 312 6.44 9.29 15.46
C LEU A 312 7.36 8.26 16.15
N GLN A 313 6.84 7.08 16.44
CA GLN A 313 7.56 6.01 17.12
C GLN A 313 8.11 4.96 16.16
N GLY A 314 7.57 4.89 14.93
CA GLY A 314 8.02 3.93 13.94
C GLY A 314 7.84 4.37 12.49
N LEU A 315 8.66 3.81 11.61
CA LEU A 315 8.62 4.05 10.17
C LEU A 315 8.71 2.72 9.42
N LEU A 316 7.71 2.45 8.59
CA LEU A 316 7.60 1.24 7.79
C LEU A 316 7.85 1.56 6.31
N LEU A 317 8.84 0.89 5.72
CA LEU A 317 9.08 0.95 4.29
C LEU A 317 8.24 -0.12 3.59
N HIS A 318 7.26 0.31 2.78
CA HIS A 318 6.26 -0.58 2.23
C HIS A 318 6.71 -1.22 0.90
N GLN A 319 6.92 -2.53 0.90
CA GLN A 319 7.27 -3.36 -0.26
C GLN A 319 8.49 -2.86 -1.06
N PRO A 320 9.68 -2.74 -0.44
CA PRO A 320 10.93 -2.63 -1.21
C PRO A 320 11.12 -3.97 -1.95
N SER A 321 10.91 -3.98 -3.25
CA SER A 321 10.92 -5.22 -4.04
C SER A 321 11.22 -4.98 -5.51
N PHE A 322 11.59 -6.07 -6.18
CA PHE A 322 11.49 -6.19 -7.61
C PHE A 322 10.17 -6.88 -7.98
N ALA A 323 9.53 -6.50 -9.09
CA ALA A 323 8.41 -7.28 -9.63
C ALA A 323 8.89 -8.70 -9.98
N PRO A 324 8.03 -9.75 -9.95
CA PRO A 324 8.48 -11.13 -10.10
C PRO A 324 9.31 -11.38 -11.36
N ASP A 325 8.90 -10.81 -12.49
CA ASP A 325 9.63 -10.83 -13.77
C ASP A 325 10.29 -9.49 -14.09
N ALA A 326 10.96 -8.89 -13.10
CA ALA A 326 11.80 -7.70 -13.24
C ALA A 326 12.96 -7.78 -12.24
N CYS A 327 14.07 -7.07 -12.37
CA CYS A 327 14.37 -6.03 -13.35
C CYS A 327 15.43 -6.48 -14.36
N TYR A 328 15.19 -6.21 -15.65
CA TYR A 328 16.07 -6.49 -16.79
C TYR A 328 16.65 -5.22 -17.42
N CYS A 329 16.65 -4.09 -16.69
CA CYS A 329 17.23 -2.84 -17.18
C CYS A 329 18.76 -2.97 -17.39
N PRO A 330 19.38 -2.09 -18.20
CA PRO A 330 20.82 -2.17 -18.49
C PRO A 330 21.71 -2.24 -17.24
N VAL A 331 21.41 -1.43 -16.22
CA VAL A 331 22.17 -1.40 -14.96
C VAL A 331 22.07 -2.71 -14.20
N CYS A 332 20.88 -3.32 -14.11
CA CYS A 332 20.73 -4.62 -13.45
C CYS A 332 21.49 -5.72 -14.20
N ARG A 333 21.46 -5.72 -15.54
CA ARG A 333 22.22 -6.69 -16.35
C ARG A 333 23.72 -6.55 -16.14
N GLU A 334 24.22 -5.31 -16.16
CA GLU A 334 25.64 -5.02 -15.97
C GLU A 334 26.11 -5.40 -14.55
N GLN A 335 25.38 -4.97 -13.51
CA GLN A 335 25.71 -5.31 -12.13
C GLN A 335 25.62 -6.82 -11.87
N PHE A 336 24.60 -7.50 -12.39
CA PHE A 336 24.49 -8.96 -12.26
C PHE A 336 25.67 -9.68 -12.92
N ARG A 337 26.06 -9.28 -14.14
CA ARG A 337 27.23 -9.82 -14.85
C ARG A 337 28.51 -9.56 -14.07
N TRP A 338 28.66 -8.36 -13.53
CA TRP A 338 29.82 -7.98 -12.73
C TRP A 338 29.94 -8.83 -11.47
N ASP A 339 28.85 -8.96 -10.71
CA ASP A 339 28.83 -9.64 -9.41
C ASP A 339 28.94 -11.17 -9.53
N THR A 340 28.44 -11.75 -10.61
CA THR A 340 28.26 -13.21 -10.73
C THR A 340 29.01 -13.85 -11.89
N GLY A 341 29.46 -13.06 -12.87
CA GLY A 341 30.03 -13.54 -14.13
C GLY A 341 29.02 -14.17 -15.10
N LYS A 342 27.71 -14.01 -14.88
CA LYS A 342 26.61 -14.62 -15.66
C LYS A 342 25.72 -13.58 -16.33
N GLU A 343 24.95 -13.94 -17.37
CA GLU A 343 23.87 -13.10 -17.89
C GLU A 343 22.55 -13.36 -17.18
N ILE A 344 21.72 -12.32 -17.00
CA ILE A 344 20.35 -12.51 -16.52
C ILE A 344 19.59 -13.39 -17.52
N GLY A 345 19.12 -14.54 -17.04
CA GLY A 345 18.44 -15.57 -17.82
C GLY A 345 19.21 -16.88 -17.92
N ASP A 346 20.53 -16.88 -17.67
CA ASP A 346 21.35 -18.09 -17.70
C ASP A 346 21.12 -18.97 -16.46
N ASP A 347 20.87 -18.34 -15.32
CA ASP A 347 20.68 -18.99 -14.02
C ASP A 347 19.66 -18.19 -13.19
N GLU A 348 18.41 -18.67 -13.19
CA GLU A 348 17.30 -18.01 -12.50
C GLU A 348 17.50 -17.97 -10.98
N ALA A 349 18.11 -19.01 -10.39
CA ALA A 349 18.35 -19.08 -8.96
C ALA A 349 19.40 -18.03 -8.53
N ALA A 350 20.51 -17.94 -9.28
CA ALA A 350 21.53 -16.92 -9.03
C ALA A 350 20.97 -15.50 -9.20
N TRP A 351 20.07 -15.29 -10.17
CA TRP A 351 19.42 -14.01 -10.37
C TRP A 351 18.48 -13.62 -9.22
N LEU A 352 17.66 -14.56 -8.72
CA LEU A 352 16.80 -14.34 -7.56
C LEU A 352 17.61 -14.05 -6.29
N GLU A 353 18.70 -14.78 -6.06
CA GLU A 353 19.62 -14.54 -4.94
C GLU A 353 20.27 -13.15 -5.04
N TRP A 354 20.75 -12.76 -6.22
CA TRP A 354 21.33 -11.44 -6.44
C TRP A 354 20.32 -10.32 -6.18
N ARG A 355 19.07 -10.45 -6.67
CA ARG A 355 18.00 -9.48 -6.41
C ARG A 355 17.74 -9.34 -4.90
N ALA A 356 17.72 -10.45 -4.18
CA ALA A 356 17.53 -10.46 -2.74
C ALA A 356 18.67 -9.75 -1.99
N LYS A 357 19.91 -9.94 -2.44
CA LYS A 357 21.07 -9.21 -1.91
C LYS A 357 20.98 -7.70 -2.15
N VAL A 358 20.54 -7.28 -3.35
CA VAL A 358 20.35 -5.85 -3.67
C VAL A 358 19.33 -5.20 -2.75
N ILE A 359 18.15 -5.82 -2.56
CA ILE A 359 17.12 -5.30 -1.66
C ILE A 359 17.60 -5.29 -0.21
N THR A 360 18.23 -6.36 0.26
CA THR A 360 18.74 -6.47 1.63
C THR A 360 19.78 -5.37 1.93
N ASN A 361 20.75 -5.18 1.05
CA ASN A 361 21.77 -4.13 1.20
C ASN A 361 21.14 -2.73 1.24
N PHE A 362 20.13 -2.49 0.39
CA PHE A 362 19.39 -1.23 0.42
C PHE A 362 18.62 -1.04 1.74
N VAL A 363 17.86 -2.04 2.18
CA VAL A 363 17.08 -1.96 3.43
C VAL A 363 17.99 -1.76 4.64
N ARG A 364 19.15 -2.42 4.68
CA ARG A 364 20.17 -2.19 5.72
C ARG A 364 20.58 -0.72 5.79
N GLY A 365 21.03 -0.16 4.67
CA GLY A 365 21.47 1.24 4.63
C GLY A 365 20.34 2.23 4.93
N TRP A 366 19.11 1.94 4.50
CA TRP A 366 17.93 2.72 4.87
C TRP A 366 17.65 2.68 6.38
N ALA A 367 17.65 1.50 6.99
CA ALA A 367 17.39 1.30 8.41
C ALA A 367 18.45 1.99 9.28
N GLU A 368 19.73 1.83 8.94
CA GLU A 368 20.86 2.52 9.59
C GLU A 368 20.69 4.04 9.57
N GLU A 369 20.30 4.59 8.42
CA GLU A 369 20.12 6.03 8.25
C GLU A 369 18.93 6.59 9.05
N MET A 370 17.81 5.85 9.09
CA MET A 370 16.66 6.22 9.90
C MET A 370 16.99 6.18 11.40
N LYS A 371 17.67 5.12 11.86
CA LYS A 371 18.10 4.99 13.27
C LYS A 371 19.17 6.01 13.65
N ARG A 372 20.05 6.40 12.72
CA ARG A 372 21.02 7.48 12.95
C ARG A 372 20.32 8.83 13.19
N THR A 373 19.22 9.07 12.47
CA THR A 373 18.41 10.29 12.62
C THR A 373 17.64 10.29 13.95
N SER A 374 17.19 9.12 14.41
CA SER A 374 16.50 8.95 15.69
C SER A 374 16.68 7.53 16.23
N PRO A 375 17.63 7.31 17.15
CA PRO A 375 17.93 5.97 17.67
C PRO A 375 16.74 5.20 18.27
N PRO A 376 15.75 5.86 18.93
CA PRO A 376 14.56 5.16 19.43
C PRO A 376 13.52 4.79 18.36
N LEU A 377 13.72 5.20 17.09
CA LEU A 377 12.75 4.97 16.03
C LEU A 377 12.73 3.49 15.65
N MET A 378 11.57 2.86 15.76
CA MET A 378 11.35 1.51 15.24
C MET A 378 11.32 1.56 13.71
N VAL A 379 12.16 0.78 13.05
CA VAL A 379 12.16 0.69 11.58
C VAL A 379 11.70 -0.68 11.15
N GLY A 380 10.83 -0.73 10.16
CA GLY A 380 10.30 -1.99 9.64
C GLY A 380 10.14 -2.00 8.14
N VAL A 381 9.97 -3.20 7.60
CA VAL A 381 9.60 -3.38 6.19
C VAL A 381 8.31 -4.18 6.06
N VAL A 382 7.48 -3.73 5.13
CA VAL A 382 6.32 -4.51 4.69
C VAL A 382 6.74 -5.35 3.50
N VAL A 383 6.54 -6.67 3.56
CA VAL A 383 7.04 -7.65 2.59
C VAL A 383 5.90 -8.46 1.98
N SER A 384 6.15 -9.12 0.85
CA SER A 384 5.22 -10.15 0.36
C SER A 384 5.20 -11.34 1.32
N ALA A 385 4.03 -11.92 1.56
CA ALA A 385 3.95 -13.12 2.40
C ALA A 385 4.73 -14.31 1.76
N PRO A 386 5.38 -15.17 2.55
CA PRO A 386 5.96 -16.42 2.06
C PRO A 386 4.93 -17.30 1.34
N PRO A 387 5.34 -18.07 0.31
CA PRO A 387 6.69 -18.12 -0.28
C PRO A 387 6.96 -17.01 -1.30
N ALA A 388 6.01 -16.11 -1.57
CA ALA A 388 6.14 -15.11 -2.63
C ALA A 388 7.29 -14.13 -2.40
N ALA A 389 7.65 -13.81 -1.15
CA ALA A 389 8.77 -12.92 -0.81
C ALA A 389 10.02 -13.12 -1.69
N GLN A 390 10.44 -14.39 -1.89
CA GLN A 390 11.65 -14.71 -2.64
C GLN A 390 11.56 -14.25 -4.11
N SER A 391 10.41 -14.43 -4.77
CA SER A 391 10.24 -14.00 -6.18
C SER A 391 10.23 -12.49 -6.34
N PHE A 392 9.98 -11.76 -5.25
CA PHE A 392 10.07 -10.30 -5.19
C PHE A 392 11.48 -9.80 -4.82
N GLY A 393 12.47 -10.69 -4.72
CA GLY A 393 13.82 -10.36 -4.27
C GLY A 393 13.86 -9.97 -2.80
N GLN A 394 13.06 -10.62 -1.95
CA GLN A 394 13.04 -10.38 -0.51
C GLN A 394 13.54 -11.63 0.21
N ASP A 395 14.75 -11.55 0.77
CA ASP A 395 15.28 -12.56 1.68
C ASP A 395 14.88 -12.18 3.11
N LEU A 396 13.91 -12.91 3.66
CA LEU A 396 13.35 -12.57 4.97
C LEU A 396 14.33 -12.80 6.11
N ASP A 397 15.24 -13.77 5.96
CA ASP A 397 16.26 -14.04 6.97
C ASP A 397 17.25 -12.89 7.04
N ALA A 398 17.81 -12.50 5.89
CA ALA A 398 18.76 -11.40 5.82
C ALA A 398 18.11 -10.04 6.16
N LEU A 399 16.86 -9.81 5.77
CA LEU A 399 16.13 -8.59 6.15
C LEU A 399 15.91 -8.49 7.67
N SER A 400 15.60 -9.61 8.33
CA SER A 400 15.32 -9.65 9.77
C SER A 400 16.52 -9.25 10.65
N GLU A 401 17.74 -9.30 10.12
CA GLU A 401 18.96 -8.88 10.83
C GLU A 401 19.12 -7.35 10.92
N HIS A 402 18.35 -6.59 10.14
CA HIS A 402 18.60 -5.15 9.93
C HIS A 402 17.43 -4.25 10.34
N ILE A 403 16.30 -4.83 10.73
CA ILE A 403 15.05 -4.12 11.01
C ILE A 403 14.46 -4.58 12.35
N ASP A 404 13.59 -3.76 12.92
CA ASP A 404 12.90 -4.08 14.18
C ASP A 404 11.55 -4.77 13.94
N ILE A 405 10.94 -4.54 12.76
CA ILE A 405 9.62 -5.06 12.40
C ILE A 405 9.65 -5.67 11.00
N LEU A 406 9.17 -6.91 10.89
CA LEU A 406 8.91 -7.59 9.63
C LEU A 406 7.40 -7.78 9.49
N SER A 407 6.83 -7.19 8.43
CA SER A 407 5.38 -7.13 8.26
C SER A 407 4.92 -7.76 6.93
N PRO A 408 4.47 -9.02 6.91
CA PRO A 408 3.98 -9.62 5.68
C PRO A 408 2.61 -9.06 5.30
N VAL A 409 2.42 -8.74 4.02
CA VAL A 409 1.11 -8.42 3.44
C VAL A 409 0.30 -9.70 3.32
N ILE A 410 -0.77 -9.79 4.10
CA ILE A 410 -1.74 -10.87 4.04
C ILE A 410 -3.00 -10.31 3.38
N ALA A 411 -3.12 -10.60 2.09
CA ALA A 411 -4.27 -10.20 1.29
C ALA A 411 -5.50 -11.01 1.71
N ILE A 412 -6.47 -10.30 2.28
CA ILE A 412 -7.76 -10.88 2.62
C ILE A 412 -8.55 -10.99 1.29
N ASN A 413 -8.54 -12.20 0.71
CA ASN A 413 -9.22 -12.65 -0.52
C ASN A 413 -9.21 -11.68 -1.74
N PRO A 414 -8.15 -11.68 -2.58
CA PRO A 414 -8.09 -10.75 -3.70
C PRO A 414 -8.95 -11.13 -4.92
N THR A 415 -9.29 -12.40 -5.18
CA THR A 415 -9.85 -12.79 -6.50
C THR A 415 -10.67 -14.09 -6.60
N ALA A 416 -10.86 -14.89 -5.55
CA ALA A 416 -11.63 -16.12 -5.68
C ALA A 416 -13.11 -15.86 -5.36
N LYS A 417 -13.95 -15.80 -6.41
CA LYS A 417 -15.42 -15.66 -6.29
C LYS A 417 -16.10 -16.71 -5.39
N ASP A 418 -15.41 -17.80 -5.04
CA ASP A 418 -15.98 -18.96 -4.35
C ASP A 418 -15.14 -19.48 -3.15
N LYS A 419 -14.22 -18.68 -2.59
CA LYS A 419 -13.47 -19.10 -1.39
C LYS A 419 -13.65 -18.09 -0.28
N GLU A 420 -14.29 -18.53 0.80
CA GLU A 420 -14.15 -17.91 2.13
C GLU A 420 -12.66 -17.63 2.38
N ILE A 421 -12.33 -16.56 3.11
CA ILE A 421 -10.95 -16.39 3.56
C ILE A 421 -10.58 -17.67 4.27
N ASP A 422 -9.52 -18.31 3.80
CA ASP A 422 -8.92 -19.41 4.53
C ASP A 422 -8.31 -18.80 5.81
N PRO A 423 -8.92 -18.98 7.00
CA PRO A 423 -8.33 -18.48 8.23
C PRO A 423 -6.98 -19.16 8.49
N ASP A 424 -6.74 -20.31 7.85
CA ASP A 424 -5.45 -20.98 7.84
C ASP A 424 -4.40 -20.20 7.06
N LEU A 425 -4.75 -19.23 6.20
CA LEU A 425 -3.75 -18.40 5.53
C LEU A 425 -2.97 -17.54 6.52
N VAL A 426 -3.67 -16.86 7.45
CA VAL A 426 -3.02 -16.04 8.48
C VAL A 426 -2.19 -16.93 9.40
N ARG A 427 -2.73 -18.07 9.83
CA ARG A 427 -2.01 -19.04 10.65
C ARG A 427 -0.78 -19.61 9.94
N SER A 428 -0.94 -20.04 8.70
CA SER A 428 0.15 -20.60 7.88
C SER A 428 1.25 -19.56 7.66
N ALA A 429 0.90 -18.30 7.42
CA ALA A 429 1.89 -17.23 7.34
C ALA A 429 2.63 -17.05 8.67
N GLY A 430 1.92 -17.11 9.80
CA GLY A 430 2.53 -17.09 11.14
C GLY A 430 3.47 -18.27 11.38
N ASP A 431 3.06 -19.49 11.02
CA ASP A 431 3.88 -20.70 11.15
C ASP A 431 5.15 -20.64 10.30
N LEU A 432 5.04 -20.17 9.05
CA LEU A 432 6.19 -19.98 8.16
C LEU A 432 7.16 -18.90 8.64
N LEU A 433 6.68 -17.95 9.46
CA LEU A 433 7.49 -16.86 10.00
C LEU A 433 7.96 -17.11 11.44
N GLN A 434 7.56 -18.21 12.07
CA GLN A 434 7.97 -18.59 13.42
C GLN A 434 9.50 -18.54 13.62
N PRO A 435 10.37 -18.93 12.65
CA PRO A 435 11.82 -18.86 12.81
C PRO A 435 12.40 -17.45 12.96
N TYR A 436 11.64 -16.40 12.65
CA TYR A 436 12.06 -15.00 12.79
C TYR A 436 11.62 -14.40 14.13
N ARG A 437 10.72 -15.06 14.85
CA ARG A 437 10.21 -14.57 16.13
C ARG A 437 11.34 -14.51 17.15
N GLY A 438 11.41 -13.40 17.89
CA GLY A 438 12.49 -13.13 18.84
C GLY A 438 13.71 -12.42 18.23
N ARG A 439 13.89 -12.49 16.90
CA ARG A 439 14.86 -11.67 16.18
C ARG A 439 14.26 -10.33 15.76
N VAL A 440 13.01 -10.38 15.29
CA VAL A 440 12.25 -9.23 14.79
C VAL A 440 10.81 -9.31 15.30
N ARG A 441 10.13 -8.16 15.44
CA ARG A 441 8.68 -8.15 15.70
C ARG A 441 7.93 -8.54 14.43
N LEU A 442 7.04 -9.51 14.54
CA LEU A 442 6.19 -9.95 13.43
C LEU A 442 4.84 -9.22 13.48
N LEU A 443 4.57 -8.38 12.48
CA LEU A 443 3.36 -7.54 12.44
C LEU A 443 2.54 -7.86 11.18
N ALA A 444 1.41 -8.57 11.30
CA ALA A 444 0.60 -8.89 10.13
C ALA A 444 -0.04 -7.63 9.51
N ASP A 445 0.26 -7.34 8.24
CA ASP A 445 -0.46 -6.33 7.44
C ASP A 445 -1.68 -7.01 6.80
N LEU A 446 -2.82 -6.88 7.48
CA LEU A 446 -4.08 -7.48 7.07
C LEU A 446 -4.78 -6.57 6.05
N ARG A 447 -4.58 -6.87 4.77
CA ARG A 447 -5.09 -6.04 3.68
C ARG A 447 -6.55 -6.36 3.36
N VAL A 448 -7.42 -5.42 3.69
CA VAL A 448 -8.84 -5.41 3.36
C VAL A 448 -9.04 -4.63 2.04
N TYR A 449 -9.77 -5.20 1.08
CA TYR A 449 -9.98 -4.57 -0.23
C TYR A 449 -11.40 -4.00 -0.38
N PHE A 450 -11.49 -2.88 -1.11
CA PHE A 450 -12.73 -2.11 -1.31
C PHE A 450 -13.35 -2.22 -2.70
N GLY A 451 -12.85 -3.08 -3.57
CA GLY A 451 -13.42 -3.22 -4.91
C GLY A 451 -14.82 -3.85 -4.85
N GLU A 452 -15.69 -3.47 -5.79
CA GLU A 452 -16.97 -4.17 -6.06
C GLU A 452 -16.76 -5.67 -6.35
N SER A 453 -15.55 -6.04 -6.77
CA SER A 453 -15.13 -7.41 -7.08
C SER A 453 -14.47 -8.17 -5.92
N THR A 454 -14.10 -7.50 -4.83
CA THR A 454 -13.50 -8.14 -3.65
C THR A 454 -14.61 -8.37 -2.64
N TYR A 455 -14.66 -9.54 -1.98
CA TYR A 455 -15.86 -10.06 -1.27
C TYR A 455 -15.69 -10.20 0.26
N ASN A 456 -14.68 -9.57 0.87
CA ASN A 456 -14.51 -9.70 2.32
C ASN A 456 -15.75 -9.19 3.05
N SER A 457 -16.32 -10.04 3.89
CA SER A 457 -17.37 -9.75 4.87
C SER A 457 -16.77 -9.21 6.18
N THR A 458 -17.62 -8.89 7.17
CA THR A 458 -17.14 -8.57 8.53
C THR A 458 -16.54 -9.79 9.21
N ASP A 459 -17.18 -10.96 9.09
CA ASP A 459 -16.72 -12.23 9.68
C ASP A 459 -15.31 -12.59 9.22
N ASP A 460 -15.09 -12.41 7.93
CA ASP A 460 -13.84 -12.52 7.23
C ASP A 460 -12.71 -11.69 7.87
N VAL A 461 -12.97 -10.41 8.13
CA VAL A 461 -12.01 -9.51 8.79
C VAL A 461 -11.78 -9.93 10.24
N VAL A 462 -12.85 -10.28 10.97
CA VAL A 462 -12.77 -10.75 12.36
C VAL A 462 -11.95 -12.03 12.49
N ASN A 463 -12.18 -13.01 11.60
CA ASN A 463 -11.43 -14.26 11.58
C ASN A 463 -9.95 -14.04 11.26
N ALA A 464 -9.64 -13.13 10.33
CA ALA A 464 -8.26 -12.76 10.04
C ALA A 464 -7.57 -12.14 11.27
N ILE A 465 -8.25 -11.21 11.96
CA ILE A 465 -7.77 -10.60 13.21
C ILE A 465 -7.46 -11.67 14.26
N VAL A 466 -8.41 -12.57 14.54
CA VAL A 466 -8.23 -13.65 15.51
C VAL A 466 -7.08 -14.58 15.14
N GLY A 467 -6.92 -14.89 13.84
CA GLY A 467 -5.86 -15.74 13.32
C GLY A 467 -4.45 -15.25 13.63
N THR A 468 -4.25 -13.93 13.78
CA THR A 468 -2.92 -13.34 14.04
C THR A 468 -2.30 -13.75 15.37
N ARG A 469 -3.12 -14.19 16.35
CA ARG A 469 -2.61 -14.73 17.63
C ARG A 469 -1.71 -15.95 17.44
N ALA A 470 -1.89 -16.69 16.34
CA ALA A 470 -1.07 -17.84 15.99
C ALA A 470 0.15 -17.39 15.16
N GLY A 471 1.14 -16.78 15.82
CA GLY A 471 2.47 -16.58 15.24
C GLY A 471 2.91 -15.15 15.00
N PHE A 472 2.05 -14.14 15.26
CA PHE A 472 2.44 -12.73 15.18
C PHE A 472 2.56 -12.08 16.56
N ASP A 473 3.32 -10.99 16.62
CA ASP A 473 3.40 -10.09 17.77
C ASP A 473 2.40 -8.93 17.66
N GLY A 474 1.66 -8.88 16.56
CA GLY A 474 0.53 -7.98 16.37
C GLY A 474 0.01 -7.95 14.95
N PHE A 475 -0.88 -7.01 14.66
CA PHE A 475 -1.37 -6.73 13.32
C PHE A 475 -1.76 -5.28 13.14
N PHE A 476 -1.95 -4.87 11.88
CA PHE A 476 -2.79 -3.74 11.54
C PHE A 476 -3.69 -4.04 10.35
N LEU A 477 -4.89 -3.44 10.34
CA LEU A 477 -5.80 -3.51 9.21
C LEU A 477 -5.45 -2.43 8.19
N TRP A 478 -5.04 -2.82 6.98
CA TRP A 478 -4.80 -1.90 5.89
C TRP A 478 -5.95 -1.89 4.88
N GLY A 479 -6.33 -0.70 4.43
CA GLY A 479 -7.52 -0.56 3.60
C GLY A 479 -8.79 -0.97 4.35
N PHE A 480 -8.92 -0.58 5.62
CA PHE A 480 -10.17 -0.70 6.35
C PHE A 480 -10.89 0.65 6.35
N ASP A 481 -12.10 0.70 5.77
CA ASP A 481 -12.75 1.97 5.47
C ASP A 481 -13.46 2.44 6.73
N LEU A 482 -12.73 3.24 7.47
CA LEU A 482 -13.27 3.81 8.67
C LEU A 482 -14.34 4.87 8.37
N PHE A 483 -14.39 5.54 7.20
CA PHE A 483 -15.22 6.77 7.07
C PHE A 483 -15.77 7.15 5.66
N GLY A 484 -15.48 6.44 4.56
CA GLY A 484 -15.77 6.87 3.18
C GLY A 484 -17.01 6.28 2.47
N SER A 485 -17.44 5.07 2.81
CA SER A 485 -18.60 4.39 2.21
C SER A 485 -19.59 3.92 3.29
N PRO A 486 -20.92 3.93 3.03
CA PRO A 486 -21.90 3.25 3.88
C PRO A 486 -21.39 1.85 4.22
N SER A 487 -21.29 1.59 5.51
CA SER A 487 -20.33 0.66 6.12
C SER A 487 -20.45 -0.75 5.54
N ARG A 488 -19.55 -1.07 4.61
CA ARG A 488 -19.38 -2.44 4.08
C ARG A 488 -19.08 -3.45 5.20
N TYR A 489 -18.40 -2.97 6.25
CA TYR A 489 -18.05 -3.75 7.44
C TYR A 489 -18.80 -3.21 8.65
N ASP A 490 -19.23 -4.10 9.52
CA ASP A 490 -19.71 -3.72 10.85
C ASP A 490 -18.51 -3.30 11.70
N ARG A 491 -18.33 -1.98 11.84
CA ARG A 491 -17.19 -1.38 12.53
C ARG A 491 -17.18 -1.69 14.01
N GLU A 492 -18.34 -1.83 14.63
CA GLU A 492 -18.43 -2.17 16.06
C GLU A 492 -17.98 -3.60 16.26
N ARG A 493 -18.45 -4.51 15.40
CA ARG A 493 -18.02 -5.90 15.46
C ARG A 493 -16.51 -6.09 15.20
N VAL A 494 -15.93 -5.32 14.30
CA VAL A 494 -14.46 -5.31 14.11
C VAL A 494 -13.76 -4.73 15.35
N ALA A 495 -14.26 -3.62 15.90
CA ALA A 495 -13.70 -3.05 17.13
C ALA A 495 -13.79 -4.02 18.32
N ASP A 496 -14.89 -4.76 18.45
CA ASP A 496 -15.09 -5.81 19.46
C ASP A 496 -14.05 -6.91 19.31
N ALA A 497 -13.85 -7.42 18.10
CA ALA A 497 -12.82 -8.42 17.84
C ALA A 497 -11.42 -7.92 18.21
N ILE A 498 -11.08 -6.66 17.90
CA ILE A 498 -9.80 -6.07 18.29
C ILE A 498 -9.70 -5.96 19.83
N ARG A 499 -10.77 -5.53 20.52
CA ARG A 499 -10.81 -5.43 21.98
C ARG A 499 -10.61 -6.78 22.67
N GLU A 500 -11.24 -7.84 22.17
CA GLU A 500 -11.09 -9.21 22.67
C GLU A 500 -9.65 -9.73 22.54
N LEU A 501 -8.84 -9.13 21.65
CA LEU A 501 -7.42 -9.40 21.56
C LEU A 501 -6.58 -8.73 22.65
N SER A 502 -7.13 -7.76 23.37
CA SER A 502 -6.45 -7.17 24.52
C SER A 502 -6.28 -8.24 25.59
N PRO A 503 -5.05 -8.47 26.10
CA PRO A 503 -4.91 -9.27 27.31
C PRO A 503 -5.85 -8.66 28.33
N ALA A 504 -6.68 -9.48 28.99
CA ALA A 504 -7.60 -9.00 30.01
C ALA A 504 -6.79 -8.09 30.93
N ILE A 505 -7.00 -6.78 30.83
CA ILE A 505 -6.37 -5.83 31.72
C ILE A 505 -6.97 -6.24 33.05
N LYS A 506 -6.25 -7.05 33.84
CA LYS A 506 -6.51 -7.12 35.26
C LYS A 506 -6.44 -5.67 35.66
N VAL A 507 -7.57 -5.04 35.92
CA VAL A 507 -7.63 -3.68 36.43
C VAL A 507 -6.97 -3.79 37.80
N ILE A 508 -5.65 -3.56 37.84
CA ILE A 508 -4.88 -3.53 39.06
C ILE A 508 -5.30 -2.22 39.74
N GLY A 509 -6.42 -2.25 40.47
CA GLY A 509 -6.94 -1.08 41.15
C GLY A 509 -8.44 -0.87 41.13
N GLU A 510 -9.27 -1.91 41.09
CA GLU A 510 -10.51 -1.76 41.88
C GLU A 510 -10.11 -1.92 43.35
N PRO A 511 -10.07 -0.83 44.14
CA PRO A 511 -9.87 -0.95 45.58
C PRO A 511 -11.00 -1.83 46.09
N GLY A 512 -10.64 -2.93 46.76
CA GLY A 512 -11.60 -3.86 47.31
C GLY A 512 -12.68 -3.09 48.04
N LEU A 513 -13.90 -3.16 47.52
CA LEU A 513 -15.09 -3.09 48.35
C LEU A 513 -14.95 -4.25 49.32
N SER A 514 -14.38 -3.96 50.49
CA SER A 514 -14.44 -4.85 51.64
C SER A 514 -15.92 -5.08 51.91
N SER A 515 -16.39 -6.29 51.65
CA SER A 515 -17.60 -6.80 52.26
C SER A 515 -17.31 -7.04 53.73
N ASP A 516 -17.48 -5.99 54.54
CA ASP A 516 -17.72 -6.07 55.98
C ASP A 516 -19.02 -5.33 56.30
#